data_AF-A0A914HB06-F1
#
_entry.id   AF-A0A914HB06-F1
#
_cell.length_a   1.000
_cell.length_b   1.000
_cell.length_c   1.000
_cell.angle_alpha   90.00
_cell.angle_beta   90.00
_cell.angle_gamma   90.00
#
_symmetry.space_group_name_H-M   'P 1'
#
loop_
_entity.id
_entity.type
_entity.pdbx_description
1 polymer ?
#
loop_
_entity_poly.entity_id
_entity_poly.type
_entity_poly.pdbx_seq_one_letter_code
_entity_poly.pdbx_strand_id
1 'polypeptide(L)'
;MPDNPQHVEKRLKEIDRFDHLVDAHFKSNKWTLGNLDIRRAKGKGAQIVKFVDGRIERRLPIPRKSLPEKVIGFELIWIRYINRNVIEFLQSIRRLFDSNGTKLKISSGMNQSRNWEIIWPLFTDNICCFFVDS
;
A
#
# COMPACT_ATOMS: atom_id res chain seq x y z
N MET A 1 -27.46 15.68 7.75
CA MET A 1 -27.44 16.25 6.38
C MET A 1 -27.15 15.10 5.42
N PRO A 2 -27.91 14.92 4.32
CA PRO A 2 -27.60 13.88 3.35
C PRO A 2 -26.35 14.28 2.56
N ASP A 3 -25.43 13.33 2.40
CA ASP A 3 -24.20 13.51 1.63
C ASP A 3 -24.53 13.88 0.16
N ASN A 4 -23.81 14.89 -0.36
CA ASN A 4 -23.93 15.37 -1.74
C ASN A 4 -23.80 14.20 -2.76
N PRO A 5 -24.76 14.03 -3.70
CA PRO A 5 -24.77 12.93 -4.68
C PRO A 5 -23.47 12.79 -5.49
N GLN A 6 -22.81 13.92 -5.81
CA GLN A 6 -21.54 13.92 -6.53
C GLN A 6 -20.39 13.30 -5.72
N HIS A 7 -20.47 13.37 -4.38
CA HIS A 7 -19.52 12.71 -3.49
C HIS A 7 -19.79 11.21 -3.38
N VAL A 8 -21.05 10.78 -3.55
CA VAL A 8 -21.43 9.37 -3.60
C VAL A 8 -20.97 8.73 -4.93
N GLU A 9 -21.20 9.38 -6.06
CA GLU A 9 -20.73 8.89 -7.37
C GLU A 9 -19.21 8.84 -7.48
N LYS A 10 -18.50 9.85 -6.95
CA LYS A 10 -17.03 9.83 -6.89
C LYS A 10 -16.52 8.69 -5.98
N ARG A 11 -17.26 8.38 -4.90
CA ARG A 11 -16.98 7.23 -4.02
C ARG A 11 -17.25 5.88 -4.69
N LEU A 12 -18.23 5.79 -5.59
CA LEU A 12 -18.54 4.58 -6.37
C LEU A 12 -17.52 4.36 -7.49
N LYS A 13 -17.07 5.42 -8.16
CA LYS A 13 -16.07 5.33 -9.25
C LYS A 13 -14.67 4.93 -8.80
N GLU A 14 -14.31 5.18 -7.54
CA GLU A 14 -13.04 4.72 -6.95
C GLU A 14 -13.09 3.26 -6.51
N ILE A 15 -14.28 2.73 -6.14
CA ILE A 15 -14.51 1.31 -5.83
C ILE A 15 -14.19 0.45 -7.07
N ASP A 16 -14.70 0.85 -8.24
CA ASP A 16 -14.52 0.10 -9.48
C ASP A 16 -13.05 -0.09 -9.88
N ARG A 17 -12.15 0.86 -9.60
CA ARG A 17 -10.75 0.78 -10.05
C ARG A 17 -9.90 -0.20 -9.25
N PHE A 18 -10.21 -0.36 -7.96
CA PHE A 18 -9.55 -1.35 -7.11
C PHE A 18 -10.18 -2.73 -7.30
N ASP A 19 -11.48 -2.80 -7.56
CA ASP A 19 -12.15 -4.07 -7.89
C ASP A 19 -11.61 -4.68 -9.20
N HIS A 20 -11.20 -3.88 -10.18
CA HIS A 20 -10.46 -4.39 -11.36
C HIS A 20 -9.07 -4.99 -11.03
N LEU A 21 -8.54 -4.81 -9.82
CA LEU A 21 -7.38 -5.56 -9.32
C LEU A 21 -7.79 -6.94 -8.79
N VAL A 22 -9.03 -7.03 -8.32
CA VAL A 22 -9.61 -8.16 -7.59
C VAL A 22 -10.32 -9.13 -8.54
N ASP A 23 -10.91 -8.66 -9.64
CA ASP A 23 -11.97 -9.41 -10.32
C ASP A 23 -11.51 -10.32 -11.48
N ALA A 24 -10.37 -10.05 -12.13
CA ALA A 24 -9.97 -10.83 -13.31
C ALA A 24 -9.28 -12.19 -13.00
N HIS A 25 -8.88 -12.45 -11.75
CA HIS A 25 -8.12 -13.67 -11.40
C HIS A 25 -8.61 -14.45 -10.16
N PHE A 26 -9.56 -13.92 -9.38
CA PHE A 26 -9.73 -14.38 -7.99
C PHE A 26 -11.18 -14.69 -7.59
N LYS A 27 -11.79 -15.70 -8.22
CA LYS A 27 -13.11 -16.18 -7.82
C LYS A 27 -13.14 -16.96 -6.48
N SER A 28 -12.01 -17.33 -5.86
CA SER A 28 -12.08 -18.16 -4.64
C SER A 28 -10.90 -18.22 -3.68
N ASN A 29 -9.71 -17.67 -3.97
CA ASN A 29 -8.54 -17.90 -3.11
C ASN A 29 -8.06 -16.63 -2.41
N LYS A 30 -7.65 -16.74 -1.14
CA LYS A 30 -6.82 -15.75 -0.45
C LYS A 30 -5.60 -15.42 -1.34
N TRP A 31 -5.23 -14.14 -1.48
CA TRP A 31 -4.15 -13.73 -2.38
C TRP A 31 -3.12 -12.79 -1.76
N THR A 32 -1.89 -12.87 -2.25
CA THR A 32 -0.78 -11.98 -1.89
C THR A 32 -0.59 -10.91 -2.97
N LEU A 33 -0.17 -9.71 -2.59
CA LEU A 33 0.02 -8.59 -3.53
C LEU A 33 1.38 -8.60 -4.25
N GLY A 34 2.25 -9.57 -3.95
CA GLY A 34 3.61 -9.67 -4.49
C GLY A 34 4.50 -8.52 -4.02
N ASN A 35 5.31 -7.97 -4.93
CA ASN A 35 6.26 -6.90 -4.65
C ASN A 35 5.64 -5.52 -4.90
N LEU A 36 5.63 -4.68 -3.87
CA LEU A 36 5.02 -3.35 -3.85
C LEU A 36 6.05 -2.25 -3.64
N ASP A 37 5.83 -1.11 -4.26
CA ASP A 37 6.68 0.08 -4.14
C ASP A 37 5.82 1.33 -3.98
N ILE A 38 5.86 1.91 -2.79
CA ILE A 38 5.22 3.18 -2.45
C ILE A 38 6.21 4.30 -2.76
N ARG A 39 5.87 5.11 -3.76
CA ARG A 39 6.72 6.24 -4.19
C ARG A 39 5.90 7.47 -4.53
N ARG A 40 6.59 8.59 -4.71
CA ARG A 40 5.98 9.83 -5.19
C ARG A 40 5.42 9.63 -6.60
N ALA A 41 4.18 10.07 -6.81
CA ALA A 41 3.57 10.12 -8.13
C ALA A 41 4.20 11.24 -8.96
N LYS A 42 4.05 11.20 -10.30
CA LYS A 42 4.47 12.30 -11.18
C LYS A 42 3.71 13.62 -10.90
N GLY A 43 2.56 13.54 -10.23
CA GLY A 43 1.75 14.70 -9.78
C GLY A 43 1.78 14.91 -8.27
N LYS A 44 0.67 15.37 -7.69
CA LYS A 44 0.54 15.53 -6.24
C LYS A 44 0.20 14.17 -5.59
N GLY A 45 1.07 13.71 -4.69
CA GLY A 45 0.78 12.58 -3.81
C GLY A 45 1.64 11.33 -4.03
N ALA A 46 1.19 10.23 -3.45
CA ALA A 46 1.85 8.93 -3.43
C ALA A 46 1.11 7.93 -4.32
N GLN A 47 1.83 6.95 -4.84
CA GLN A 47 1.30 5.84 -5.64
C GLN A 47 1.94 4.52 -5.21
N ILE A 48 1.21 3.42 -5.44
CA ILE A 48 1.71 2.05 -5.32
C ILE A 48 2.11 1.58 -6.71
N VAL A 49 3.27 0.98 -6.82
CA VAL A 49 3.73 0.31 -8.04
C VAL A 49 3.90 -1.16 -7.74
N LYS A 50 3.16 -1.99 -8.47
CA LYS A 50 3.22 -3.45 -8.37
C LYS A 50 4.25 -3.97 -9.35
N PHE A 51 5.12 -4.84 -8.87
CA PHE A 51 6.15 -5.50 -9.65
C PHE A 51 5.87 -7.00 -9.79
N VAL A 52 6.07 -7.51 -10.99
CA VAL A 52 6.08 -8.95 -11.32
C VAL A 52 7.35 -9.20 -12.14
N ASP A 53 8.18 -10.14 -11.69
CA ASP A 53 9.46 -10.50 -12.33
C ASP A 53 10.37 -9.29 -12.61
N GLY A 54 10.46 -8.36 -11.65
CA GLY A 54 11.26 -7.15 -11.76
C GLY A 54 10.70 -6.09 -12.72
N ARG A 55 9.55 -6.33 -13.36
CA ARG A 55 8.88 -5.40 -14.27
C ARG A 55 7.69 -4.73 -13.60
N ILE A 56 7.39 -3.51 -14.01
CA ILE A 56 6.22 -2.77 -13.53
C ILE A 56 4.98 -3.34 -14.20
N GLU A 57 4.15 -4.01 -13.42
CA GLU A 57 2.86 -4.52 -13.88
C GLU A 57 1.82 -3.40 -13.88
N ARG A 58 1.70 -2.66 -12.77
CA ARG A 58 0.67 -1.63 -12.60
C ARG A 58 1.12 -0.50 -11.68
N ARG A 59 0.58 0.70 -11.94
CA ARG A 59 0.67 1.86 -11.05
C ARG A 59 -0.72 2.22 -10.56
N LEU A 60 -0.86 2.39 -9.26
CA LEU A 60 -2.14 2.59 -8.59
C LEU A 60 -2.05 3.80 -7.65
N PRO A 61 -3.13 4.59 -7.52
CA PRO A 61 -3.23 5.51 -6.40
C PRO A 61 -3.21 4.76 -5.07
N ILE A 62 -2.76 5.42 -4.00
CA ILE A 62 -2.86 4.86 -2.65
C ILE A 62 -4.35 4.71 -2.28
N PRO A 63 -4.82 3.51 -1.93
CA PRO A 63 -6.18 3.30 -1.46
C PRO A 63 -6.46 4.10 -0.19
N ARG A 64 -7.61 4.79 -0.15
CA ARG A 64 -8.09 5.49 1.05
C ARG A 64 -8.89 4.61 2.00
N LYS A 65 -9.30 3.43 1.53
CA LYS A 65 -10.05 2.43 2.29
C LYS A 65 -9.17 1.20 2.54
N SER A 66 -9.52 0.44 3.56
CA SER A 66 -8.88 -0.83 3.87
C SER A 66 -8.92 -1.80 2.69
N LEU A 67 -7.86 -2.61 2.58
CA LEU A 67 -7.80 -3.66 1.59
C LEU A 67 -8.83 -4.76 1.89
N PRO A 68 -9.41 -5.39 0.84
CA PRO A 68 -10.30 -6.53 1.01
C PRO A 68 -9.70 -7.61 1.92
N GLU A 69 -10.51 -8.22 2.79
CA GLU A 69 -10.07 -9.26 3.73
C GLU A 69 -9.41 -10.47 3.05
N LYS A 70 -9.75 -10.70 1.78
CA LYS A 70 -9.16 -11.75 0.93
C LYS A 70 -7.67 -11.52 0.63
N VAL A 71 -7.15 -10.31 0.79
CA VAL A 71 -5.70 -10.04 0.75
C VAL A 71 -5.08 -10.59 2.02
N ILE A 72 -4.13 -11.52 1.90
CA ILE A 72 -3.48 -12.19 3.04
C ILE A 72 -2.02 -11.79 3.27
N GLY A 73 -1.40 -11.08 2.34
CA GLY A 73 -0.03 -10.61 2.53
C GLY A 73 0.57 -9.96 1.28
N PHE A 74 1.87 -9.73 1.34
CA PHE A 74 2.72 -9.28 0.24
C PHE A 74 4.13 -9.84 0.45
N GLU A 75 4.90 -9.94 -0.63
CA GLU A 75 6.25 -10.53 -0.57
C GLU A 75 7.27 -9.49 -0.08
N LEU A 76 7.21 -8.29 -0.64
CA LEU A 76 8.08 -7.17 -0.27
C LEU A 76 7.34 -5.86 -0.46
N ILE A 77 7.51 -4.93 0.47
CA ILE A 77 7.07 -3.54 0.29
C ILE A 77 8.25 -2.58 0.44
N TRP A 78 8.47 -1.78 -0.60
CA TRP A 78 9.39 -0.66 -0.60
C TRP A 78 8.66 0.63 -0.28
N ILE A 79 9.12 1.39 0.72
CA ILE A 79 8.57 2.70 1.04
C ILE A 79 9.63 3.76 0.75
N ARG A 80 9.40 4.56 -0.28
CA ARG A 80 10.30 5.62 -0.79
C ARG A 80 9.76 7.04 -0.63
N TYR A 81 8.49 7.13 -0.23
CA TYR A 81 7.82 8.40 -0.03
C TYR A 81 6.73 8.24 1.01
N ILE A 82 6.77 9.08 2.05
CA ILE A 82 5.79 9.06 3.15
C ILE A 82 4.99 10.36 3.12
N ASN A 83 3.68 10.22 3.17
CA ASN A 83 2.75 11.31 3.46
C ASN A 83 1.57 10.75 4.27
N ARG A 84 0.63 11.62 4.65
CA ARG A 84 -0.55 11.22 5.44
C ARG A 84 -1.31 10.05 4.82
N ASN A 85 -1.55 10.06 3.51
CA ASN A 85 -2.28 8.98 2.83
C ASN A 85 -1.52 7.65 2.89
N VAL A 86 -0.18 7.68 2.83
CA VAL A 86 0.66 6.49 2.98
C VAL A 86 0.56 5.94 4.39
N ILE A 87 0.54 6.80 5.42
CA ILE A 87 0.38 6.37 6.82
C ILE A 87 -0.98 5.70 7.01
N GLU A 88 -2.06 6.32 6.54
CA GLU A 88 -3.42 5.77 6.59
C GLU A 88 -3.51 4.42 5.86
N PHE A 89 -2.86 4.29 4.71
CA PHE A 89 -2.78 3.03 3.98
C PHE A 89 -2.02 1.95 4.77
N LEU A 90 -0.84 2.27 5.32
CA LEU A 90 -0.03 1.34 6.11
C LEU A 90 -0.79 0.85 7.35
N GLN A 91 -1.52 1.74 8.03
CA GLN A 91 -2.43 1.37 9.12
C GLN A 91 -3.52 0.41 8.65
N SER A 92 -4.12 0.66 7.48
CA SER A 92 -5.19 -0.18 6.93
C SER A 92 -4.73 -1.59 6.55
N ILE A 93 -3.43 -1.77 6.30
CA ILE A 93 -2.82 -3.05 5.96
C ILE A 93 -1.98 -3.62 7.11
N ARG A 94 -2.12 -3.06 8.34
CA ARG A 94 -1.37 -3.51 9.52
C ARG A 94 -1.45 -5.03 9.72
N ARG A 95 -2.64 -5.60 9.53
CA ARG A 95 -2.91 -7.05 9.62
C ARG A 95 -2.09 -7.93 8.67
N LEU A 96 -1.49 -7.35 7.61
CA LEU A 96 -0.70 -8.10 6.63
C LEU A 96 0.77 -8.24 7.07
N PHE A 97 1.25 -7.37 7.96
CA PHE A 97 2.62 -7.46 8.48
C PHE A 97 2.81 -8.67 9.40
N ASP A 98 1.72 -9.16 10.00
CA ASP A 98 1.70 -10.32 10.90
C ASP A 98 1.80 -11.65 10.13
N SER A 99 1.90 -11.61 8.79
CA SER A 99 2.00 -12.81 7.97
C SER A 99 3.47 -13.26 7.81
N ASN A 100 3.74 -14.51 8.18
CA ASN A 100 5.06 -15.14 8.08
C ASN A 100 5.67 -14.94 6.69
N GLY A 101 6.86 -14.33 6.65
CA GLY A 101 7.64 -14.14 5.41
C GLY A 101 7.48 -12.76 4.76
N THR A 102 6.68 -11.85 5.32
CA THR A 102 6.57 -10.48 4.82
C THR A 102 7.85 -9.68 5.07
N LYS A 103 8.45 -9.14 4.00
CA LYS A 103 9.64 -8.28 4.08
C LYS A 103 9.26 -6.81 3.94
N LEU A 104 9.75 -5.97 4.85
CA LEU A 104 9.59 -4.51 4.80
C LEU A 104 10.94 -3.87 4.49
N LYS A 105 11.06 -3.12 3.39
CA LYS A 105 12.25 -2.31 3.10
C LYS A 105 11.87 -0.84 3.06
N ILE A 106 12.46 -0.04 3.95
CA ILE A 106 12.25 1.41 4.01
C ILE A 106 13.52 2.08 3.50
N SER A 107 13.47 2.69 2.32
CA SER A 107 14.61 3.44 1.79
C SER A 107 14.29 4.93 1.83
N SER A 108 15.07 5.68 2.60
CA SER A 108 14.98 7.13 2.59
C SER A 108 15.63 7.62 1.31
N GLY A 109 14.87 8.26 0.41
CA GLY A 109 15.52 9.18 -0.53
C GLY A 109 16.20 10.25 0.30
N MET A 110 17.48 10.57 0.05
CA MET A 110 18.44 11.38 0.84
C MET A 110 17.92 12.62 1.62
N ASN A 111 16.69 13.07 1.40
CA ASN A 111 16.06 14.24 2.02
C ASN A 111 14.79 13.94 2.88
N GLN A 112 14.48 12.69 3.26
CA GLN A 112 13.24 12.34 4.00
C GLN A 112 13.45 11.70 5.39
N SER A 113 14.62 11.91 5.99
CA SER A 113 15.15 11.20 7.17
C SER A 113 14.37 11.32 8.50
N ARG A 114 13.27 12.10 8.58
CA ARG A 114 12.53 12.33 9.85
C ARG A 114 11.14 11.70 9.96
N ASN A 115 10.61 11.09 8.90
CA ASN A 115 9.22 10.59 8.93
C ASN A 115 9.08 9.13 9.34
N TRP A 116 10.20 8.40 9.51
CA TRP A 116 10.17 6.96 9.82
C TRP A 116 9.92 6.68 11.32
N GLU A 117 10.35 7.58 12.22
CA GLU A 117 10.10 7.49 13.67
C GLU A 117 8.59 7.51 13.99
N ILE A 118 7.80 8.23 13.19
CA ILE A 118 6.35 8.33 13.34
C ILE A 118 5.65 7.01 12.97
N ILE A 119 6.19 6.29 12.00
CA ILE A 119 5.62 5.02 11.51
C ILE A 119 6.19 3.81 12.25
N TRP A 120 7.30 3.97 13.00
CA TRP A 120 7.93 2.90 13.79
C TRP A 120 6.96 2.11 14.67
N PRO A 121 6.03 2.73 15.43
CA PRO A 121 5.08 2.00 16.27
C PRO A 121 4.08 1.13 15.48
N LEU A 122 3.90 1.40 14.18
CA LEU A 122 3.02 0.59 13.33
C LEU A 122 3.63 -0.76 12.97
N PHE A 123 4.94 -0.90 13.12
CA PHE A 123 5.69 -2.04 12.62
C PHE A 123 6.50 -2.79 13.69
N THR A 124 6.69 -2.20 14.88
CA THR A 124 7.56 -2.73 15.94
C THR A 124 7.26 -4.15 16.39
N ASP A 125 6.01 -4.59 16.28
CA ASP A 125 5.62 -5.93 16.76
C ASP A 125 5.81 -7.02 15.68
N ASN A 126 5.91 -6.66 14.39
CA ASN A 126 5.65 -7.60 13.28
C ASN A 126 6.63 -7.51 12.08
N ILE A 127 7.78 -6.83 12.18
CA ILE A 127 8.79 -6.78 11.08
C ILE A 127 9.73 -7.99 11.11
N CYS A 128 9.79 -8.73 10.00
CA CYS A 128 10.77 -9.82 9.81
C CYS A 128 12.20 -9.30 9.54
N CYS A 129 12.37 -8.23 8.75
CA CYS A 129 13.66 -7.59 8.47
C CYS A 129 13.47 -6.09 8.21
N PHE A 130 14.36 -5.24 8.72
CA PHE A 130 14.38 -3.79 8.51
C PHE A 130 15.68 -3.38 7.83
N PHE A 131 15.60 -2.79 6.64
CA PHE A 131 16.76 -2.28 5.90
C PHE A 131 16.57 -0.81 5.60
N VAL A 132 17.49 0.02 6.09
CA VAL A 132 17.62 1.44 5.75
C VAL A 132 18.80 1.56 4.80
N ASP A 133 18.51 1.90 3.55
CA ASP A 133 19.53 2.34 2.59
C ASP A 133 19.84 3.81 2.89
N SER A 134 21.12 4.13 3.11
CA SER A 134 21.63 5.49 3.39
C SER A 134 21.91 6.26 2.11
#